data_AF-A0AAJ0U6D1-F1
#
_entry.id   AF-A0AAJ0U6D1-F1
#
_cell.length_a   1.000
_cell.length_b   1.000
_cell.length_c   1.000
_cell.angle_alpha   90.00
_cell.angle_beta   90.00
_cell.angle_gamma   90.00
#
_symmetry.space_group_name_H-M   'P 1'
#
loop_
_entity.id
_entity.type
_entity.pdbx_description
1 polymer ?
#
loop_
_entity_poly.entity_id
_entity_poly.type
_entity_poly.pdbx_seq_one_letter_code
_entity_poly.pdbx_strand_id
1 'polypeptide(L)' 'MRIELRKSAIKDLTHFEPAYRLRVGDYRVLFDVVDETILVGRILHRRESYK' A
#
# COMPACT_ATOMS: atom_id res chain seq x y z
N MET A 1 16.18 1.18 -12.62
CA MET A 1 15.50 1.67 -11.41
C MET A 1 15.40 0.51 -10.43
N ARG A 2 16.21 0.50 -9.37
CA ARG A 2 16.23 -0.57 -8.37
C ARG A 2 15.33 -0.13 -7.22
N ILE A 3 14.19 -0.80 -7.05
CA ILE A 3 13.24 -0.47 -5.99
C ILE A 3 13.69 -1.23 -4.74
N GLU A 4 14.25 -0.53 -3.76
CA GLU A 4 14.67 -1.12 -2.50
C GLU A 4 13.46 -1.14 -1.53
N LEU A 5 12.80 -2.29 -1.43
CA LEU A 5 11.67 -2.49 -0.53
C LEU A 5 12.17 -2.74 0.89
N ARG A 6 12.09 -1.74 1.75
CA ARG A 6 12.40 -1.90 3.18
C ARG A 6 11.21 -2.56 3.89
N LYS A 7 11.48 -3.46 4.85
CA LYS A 7 10.46 -4.15 5.67
C LYS A 7 9.46 -3.18 6.34
N SER A 8 9.88 -1.95 6.62
CA SER A 8 9.07 -0.86 7.18
C SER A 8 8.07 -0.22 6.21
N ALA A 9 8.11 -0.58 4.92
CA ALA A 9 7.26 -0.01 3.88
C ALA A 9 5.84 -0.59 3.87
N ILE A 10 5.66 -1.76 4.50
CA ILE A 10 4.37 -2.42 4.70
C ILE A 10 3.92 -2.10 6.12
N LYS A 11 2.71 -1.56 6.27
CA LYS A 11 2.06 -1.35 7.56
C LYS A 11 0.61 -1.79 7.48
N ASP A 12 0.16 -2.42 8.55
CA ASP A 12 -1.24 -2.75 8.77
C ASP A 12 -2.02 -1.48 9.05
N LEU A 13 -3.18 -1.34 8.41
CA LEU A 13 -4.14 -0.29 8.70
C LEU A 13 -5.16 -0.87 9.68
N THR A 14 -5.06 -0.49 10.95
CA THR A 14 -6.08 -0.85 11.94
C THR A 14 -7.42 -0.21 11.52
N HIS A 15 -8.45 -1.04 11.33
CA HIS A 15 -9.86 -0.69 11.08
C HIS A 15 -10.28 -0.22 9.67
N PHE A 16 -9.48 -0.43 8.62
CA PHE A 16 -9.89 -0.11 7.25
C PHE A 16 -9.60 -1.24 6.25
N GLU A 17 -10.56 -1.47 5.35
CA GLU A 17 -10.35 -2.21 4.09
C GLU A 17 -9.90 -1.20 3.02
N PRO A 18 -8.75 -1.37 2.33
CA PRO A 18 -7.82 -2.51 2.41
C PRO A 18 -6.88 -2.48 3.63
N ALA A 19 -6.57 -3.66 4.18
CA ALA A 19 -5.83 -3.87 5.42
C ALA A 19 -4.33 -3.51 5.34
N TYR A 20 -3.74 -3.47 4.13
CA TYR A 20 -2.31 -3.19 3.96
C TYR A 20 -2.04 -1.95 3.11
N ARG A 21 -0.95 -1.26 3.45
CA ARG A 21 -0.39 -0.17 2.64
C ARG A 21 1.08 -0.40 2.34
N LEU A 22 1.43 -0.41 1.05
CA LEU A 22 2.80 -0.34 0.57
C LEU A 22 3.14 1.09 0.11
N ARG A 23 4.30 1.59 0.52
CA ARG A 23 4.84 2.87 0.03
C ARG A 23 5.92 2.63 -1.01
N VAL A 24 5.74 3.19 -2.21
CA VAL A 24 6.71 3.15 -3.31
C VAL A 24 7.00 4.58 -3.74
N GLY A 25 8.10 5.15 -3.25
CA GLY A 25 8.42 6.57 -3.44
C GLY A 25 7.30 7.48 -2.93
N ASP A 26 6.66 8.19 -3.87
CA ASP A 26 5.56 9.13 -3.62
C ASP A 26 4.17 8.53 -3.79
N TYR A 27 4.06 7.24 -4.09
CA TYR A 27 2.78 6.55 -4.21
C TYR A 27 2.50 5.67 -2.99
N ARG A 28 1.21 5.53 -2.68
CA ARG A 28 0.66 4.58 -1.70
C ARG A 28 -0.19 3.57 -2.46
N VAL A 29 0.11 2.29 -2.27
CA VAL A 29 -0.68 1.17 -2.78
C VAL A 29 -1.44 0.57 -1.61
N LEU A 30 -2.76 0.60 -1.67
CA LEU A 30 -3.64 -0.07 -0.73
C LEU A 30 -4.05 -1.42 -1.31
N PHE A 31 -3.84 -2.49 -0.57
CA PHE A 31 -4.10 -3.85 -1.04
C PHE A 31 -4.48 -4.76 0.12
N ASP A 32 -5.13 -5.86 -0.24
CA ASP A 32 -5.42 -6.98 0.64
C ASP A 32 -4.64 -8.22 0.19
N VAL A 33 -4.43 -9.13 1.11
CA VAL A 33 -3.85 -10.45 0.83
C VAL A 33 -4.88 -11.49 1.20
N VAL A 34 -5.31 -12.27 0.21
CA VAL A 34 -6.26 -13.37 0.38
C VAL A 34 -5.58 -14.62 -0.17
N ASP A 35 -5.31 -15.57 0.72
CA ASP A 35 -4.49 -16.75 0.44
C ASP A 35 -3.13 -16.37 -0.19
N GLU A 36 -2.87 -16.82 -1.42
CA GLU A 36 -1.66 -16.51 -2.18
C GLU A 36 -1.85 -15.34 -3.17
N THR A 37 -2.98 -14.64 -3.08
CA THR A 37 -3.37 -13.57 -4.00
C THR A 37 -3.26 -12.20 -3.34
N ILE A 38 -2.66 -11.24 -4.06
CA ILE A 38 -2.63 -9.83 -3.66
C ILE A 38 -3.71 -9.08 -4.45
N LEU A 39 -4.71 -8.55 -3.76
CA LEU A 39 -5.79 -7.74 -4.32
C LEU A 39 -5.44 -6.25 -4.18
N VAL A 40 -5.03 -5.62 -5.28
CA VAL A 40 -4.72 -4.19 -5.28
C VAL A 40 -5.99 -3.37 -5.44
N GLY A 41 -6.39 -2.67 -4.36
CA GLY A 41 -7.61 -1.86 -4.35
C GLY A 41 -7.40 -0.45 -4.91
N ARG A 42 -6.38 0.28 -4.43
CA ARG A 42 -6.13 1.66 -4.87
C ARG A 42 -4.65 1.99 -4.96
N ILE A 43 -4.30 2.78 -5.96
CA ILE A 43 -2.98 3.40 -6.10
C ILE A 43 -3.16 4.90 -6.07
N LEU A 44 -2.61 5.55 -5.06
CA LEU A 44 -2.81 6.98 -4.79
C LEU A 44 -1.46 7.68 -4.73
N HIS A 45 -1.37 8.84 -5.36
CA HIS A 45 -0.22 9.72 -5.13
C HIS A 45 -0.31 10.35 -3.73
N ARG A 46 0.83 10.57 -3.06
CA ARG A 46 0.87 11.06 -1.67
C ARG A 46 0.13 12.38 -1.46
N ARG A 47 0.08 13.21 -2.52
CA ARG A 47 -0.54 14.55 -2.50
C ARG A 47 -2.06 14.49 -2.66
N GLU A 48 -2.60 13.35 -3.09
CA GLU A 48 -4.03 13.18 -3.38
C GLU A 48 -4.80 12.53 -2.23
N SER A 49 -4.13 12.16 -1.14
CA SER A 49 -4.77 11.45 -0.01
C SER A 49 -5.62 12.31 0.93
N TYR A 50 -5.83 13.59 0.64
CA TYR A 50 -6.54 14.54 1.50
C TYR A 50 -7.61 15.33 0.75
N LYS A 51 -8.20 14.75 -0.30
CA LYS A 51 -9.43 15.25 -0.92
C LYS A 51 -10.58 14.27 -0.70
#